data_AF-A0A8F8XC56-F1
#
_entry.id   AF-A0A8F8XC56-F1
#
_cell.length_a   1.000
_cell.length_b   1.000
_cell.length_c   1.000
_cell.angle_alpha   90.00
_cell.angle_beta   90.00
_cell.angle_gamma   90.00
#
_symmetry.space_group_name_H-M   'P 1'
#
loop_
_entity.id
_entity.type
_entity.pdbx_description
1 polymer ?
#
loop_
_entity_poly.entity_id
_entity_poly.type
_entity_poly.pdbx_seq_one_letter_code
_entity_poly.pdbx_strand_id
1 'polypeptide(L)'
;DGKTITAKEFYNILNENSNVGVKTSQPSIGELICYFRDLIKQGYKKAFVLTISQKLSGSYNVVCQAQKQLKDEIEIIPYNTNTVCFS
;
A
#
# COMPACT_ATOMS: atom_id res chain seq x y z
N ASP A 1 -3.94 -2.75 -9.85
CA ASP A 1 -4.80 -3.81 -10.39
C ASP A 1 -6.01 -3.18 -11.07
N GLY A 2 -6.52 -3.76 -12.15
CA GLY A 2 -7.72 -3.26 -12.86
C GLY A 2 -7.58 -1.96 -13.68
N LYS A 3 -6.36 -1.43 -13.88
CA LYS A 3 -6.09 -0.31 -14.81
C LYS A 3 -5.46 -0.74 -16.14
N THR A 4 -4.73 -1.85 -16.16
CA THR A 4 -3.92 -2.27 -17.32
C THR A 4 -3.99 -3.78 -17.61
N ILE A 5 -4.45 -4.58 -16.64
CA ILE A 5 -4.62 -6.02 -16.78
C ILE A 5 -5.83 -6.45 -15.94
N THR A 6 -6.65 -7.35 -16.50
CA THR A 6 -7.75 -7.99 -15.79
C THR A 6 -7.25 -9.20 -15.01
N ALA A 7 -7.99 -9.63 -13.99
CA ALA A 7 -7.66 -10.85 -13.23
C ALA A 7 -7.57 -12.08 -14.15
N LYS A 8 -8.45 -12.20 -15.15
CA LYS A 8 -8.44 -13.29 -16.12
C LYS A 8 -7.16 -13.31 -16.95
N GLU A 9 -6.74 -12.16 -17.47
CA GLU A 9 -5.49 -12.04 -18.22
C GLU A 9 -4.26 -12.35 -17.34
N PHE A 10 -4.27 -11.90 -16.09
CA PHE A 10 -3.22 -12.22 -15.13
C PHE A 10 -3.08 -13.74 -14.90
N TYR A 11 -4.20 -14.45 -14.68
CA TYR A 11 -4.16 -15.91 -14.50
C TYR A 11 -3.79 -16.65 -15.79
N ASN A 12 -4.18 -16.13 -16.96
CA ASN A 12 -3.75 -16.70 -18.24
C ASN A 12 -2.22 -16.60 -18.41
N ILE A 13 -1.62 -15.44 -18.09
CA ILE A 13 -0.16 -15.26 -18.15
C ILE A 13 0.56 -16.25 -17.22
N LEU A 14 0.05 -16.43 -16.00
CA LEU A 14 0.59 -17.38 -15.02
C LEU A 14 0.52 -18.83 -15.52
N ASN A 15 -0.59 -19.22 -16.16
CA ASN A 15 -0.80 -20.57 -16.68
C ASN A 15 0.05 -20.85 -17.92
N GLU A 16 0.20 -19.85 -18.80
CA GLU A 16 0.95 -19.97 -20.05
C GLU A 16 2.47 -19.89 -19.85
N ASN A 17 2.93 -19.24 -18.76
CA ASN A 17 4.36 -19.07 -18.48
C ASN A 17 4.68 -19.41 -17.02
N SER A 18 4.79 -20.71 -16.71
CA SER A 18 5.05 -21.24 -15.36
C SER A 18 6.36 -20.79 -14.70
N ASN A 19 7.28 -20.20 -15.46
CA ASN A 19 8.56 -19.66 -14.97
C ASN A 19 8.55 -18.13 -14.77
N VAL A 20 7.42 -17.44 -14.95
CA VAL A 20 7.34 -16.00 -14.66
C VAL A 20 7.32 -15.80 -13.16
N GLY A 21 8.47 -15.40 -12.61
CA GLY A 21 8.56 -14.94 -11.22
C GLY A 21 7.79 -13.64 -11.05
N VAL A 22 6.48 -13.73 -10.81
CA VAL A 22 5.63 -12.56 -10.54
C VAL A 22 6.07 -11.93 -9.23
N LYS A 23 6.49 -10.67 -9.31
CA LYS A 23 6.86 -9.86 -8.13
C LYS A 23 5.82 -8.79 -7.91
N THR A 24 5.42 -8.61 -6.66
CA THR A 24 4.61 -7.48 -6.23
C THR A 24 5.52 -6.35 -5.75
N SER A 25 5.19 -5.11 -6.08
CA SER A 25 5.82 -3.93 -5.47
C SER A 25 4.95 -3.38 -4.35
N GLN A 26 5.59 -2.95 -3.27
CA GLN A 26 4.96 -2.07 -2.28
C GLN A 26 4.88 -0.63 -2.84
N PRO A 27 3.95 0.22 -2.36
CA PRO A 27 3.94 1.63 -2.73
C PRO A 27 5.25 2.29 -2.34
N SER A 28 5.72 3.24 -3.15
CA SER A 28 6.90 4.02 -2.80
C SER A 28 6.58 5.00 -1.67
N ILE A 29 7.59 5.34 -0.86
CA ILE A 29 7.43 6.32 0.21
C ILE A 29 7.06 7.71 -0.33
N GLY A 30 7.62 8.09 -1.50
CA GLY A 30 7.35 9.38 -2.14
C GLY A 30 5.89 9.53 -2.57
N GLU A 31 5.32 8.50 -3.22
CA GLU A 31 3.91 8.50 -3.62
C GLU A 31 2.99 8.60 -2.40
N LEU A 32 3.32 7.86 -1.32
CA LEU A 32 2.53 7.88 -0.10
C LEU A 32 2.54 9.25 0.59
N ILE A 33 3.70 9.94 0.59
CA ILE A 33 3.82 11.31 1.12
C ILE A 33 2.99 12.29 0.29
N CYS A 34 3.05 12.21 -1.04
CA CYS A 34 2.23 13.05 -1.91
C CYS A 34 0.75 12.86 -1.62
N TYR A 35 0.31 11.60 -1.47
CA TYR A 35 -1.07 11.28 -1.11
C TYR A 35 -1.49 11.90 0.23
N PHE A 36 -0.67 11.77 1.29
CA PHE A 36 -0.99 12.40 2.58
C PHE A 36 -1.04 13.93 2.50
N ARG A 37 -0.14 14.57 1.73
CA ARG A 37 -0.17 16.02 1.52
C ARG A 37 -1.44 16.48 0.82
N ASP A 38 -1.96 15.69 -0.11
CA ASP A 38 -3.24 16.00 -0.76
C ASP A 38 -4.42 15.84 0.22
N LEU A 39 -4.37 14.90 1.16
CA LEU A 39 -5.34 14.84 2.26
C LEU A 39 -5.22 16.06 3.20
N ILE A 40 -4.00 16.49 3.53
CA ILE A 40 -3.77 17.69 4.34
C ILE A 40 -4.39 18.93 3.68
N LYS A 41 -4.20 19.10 2.36
CA LYS A 41 -4.80 20.20 1.58
C LYS A 41 -6.33 20.17 1.61
N GLN A 42 -6.93 18.98 1.68
CA GLN A 42 -8.38 18.81 1.83
C GLN A 42 -8.88 19.08 3.27
N GLY A 43 -7.97 19.37 4.21
CA GLY A 43 -8.32 19.72 5.59
C GLY A 43 -8.27 18.55 6.57
N TYR A 44 -7.92 17.33 6.12
CA TYR A 44 -7.79 16.18 7.02
C TYR A 44 -6.63 16.38 8.00
N LYS A 45 -6.86 16.01 9.27
CA LYS A 45 -5.88 16.14 10.36
C LYS A 45 -5.36 14.80 10.88
N LYS A 46 -6.05 13.71 10.57
CA LYS A 46 -5.73 12.36 11.03
C LYS A 46 -6.00 11.36 9.92
N ALA A 47 -5.12 10.37 9.81
CA ALA A 47 -5.29 9.23 8.92
C ALA A 47 -5.04 7.93 9.69
N PHE A 48 -6.07 7.08 9.77
CA PHE A 48 -5.93 5.71 10.28
C PHE A 48 -5.70 4.78 9.11
N VAL A 49 -4.55 4.09 9.10
CA VAL A 49 -4.06 3.39 7.92
C VAL A 49 -3.93 1.90 8.21
N LEU A 50 -4.87 1.13 7.67
CA LEU A 50 -4.88 -0.33 7.75
C LEU A 50 -3.97 -0.89 6.66
N THR A 51 -2.97 -1.67 7.04
CA THR A 51 -2.09 -2.34 6.08
C THR A 51 -2.29 -3.85 6.13
N ILE A 52 -1.99 -4.54 5.02
CA ILE A 52 -1.79 -5.98 5.03
C ILE A 52 -0.71 -6.36 6.05
N SER A 53 -0.73 -7.63 6.47
CA SER A 53 0.21 -8.16 7.45
C SER A 53 1.65 -7.78 7.15
N GLN A 54 2.35 -7.22 8.15
CA GLN A 54 3.77 -6.88 8.04
C GLN A 54 4.68 -8.09 7.78
N LYS A 55 4.17 -9.32 8.03
CA LYS A 55 4.88 -10.57 7.70
C LYS A 55 4.83 -10.88 6.19
N LEU A 56 3.89 -10.27 5.46
CA LEU A 56 3.67 -10.51 4.03
C LEU A 56 4.18 -9.36 3.16
N SER A 57 4.30 -8.14 3.71
CA SER A 57 4.71 -6.95 2.95
C SER A 57 5.34 -5.88 3.83
N GLY A 58 6.29 -5.13 3.27
CA GLY A 58 6.88 -3.94 3.89
C GLY A 58 5.97 -2.71 3.94
N SER A 59 4.73 -2.80 3.45
CA SER A 59 3.79 -1.68 3.39
C SER A 59 3.58 -1.00 4.75
N TYR A 60 3.47 -1.77 5.84
CA TYR A 60 3.37 -1.22 7.21
C TYR A 60 4.55 -0.31 7.55
N ASN A 61 5.77 -0.74 7.20
CA ASN A 61 6.98 0.04 7.46
C ASN A 61 7.02 1.34 6.65
N VAL A 62 6.56 1.32 5.39
CA VAL A 62 6.46 2.53 4.56
C VAL A 62 5.51 3.55 5.21
N VAL A 63 4.37 3.11 5.76
CA VAL A 63 3.45 4.00 6.49
C VAL A 63 4.11 4.57 7.75
N CYS A 64 4.82 3.75 8.53
CA CYS A 64 5.58 4.22 9.71
C CYS A 64 6.65 5.26 9.34
N GLN A 65 7.30 5.12 8.18
CA GLN A 65 8.24 6.13 7.67
C GLN A 65 7.54 7.43 7.30
N ALA A 66 6.40 7.35 6.60
CA ALA A 66 5.60 8.53 6.27
C ALA A 66 5.10 9.27 7.52
N GLN A 67 4.64 8.52 8.53
CA GLN A 67 4.26 9.07 9.83
C GLN A 67 5.38 9.89 10.46
N LYS A 68 6.63 9.38 10.45
CA LYS A 68 7.77 10.11 10.99
C LYS A 68 8.08 11.38 10.21
N GLN A 69 7.98 11.34 8.88
CA GLN A 69 8.30 12.48 8.03
C GLN A 69 7.24 13.58 8.09
N LEU A 70 5.97 13.23 8.29
CA LEU A 70 4.83 14.16 8.28
C LEU A 70 4.27 14.43 9.68
N LYS A 71 5.05 14.13 10.73
CA LYS A 71 4.61 14.16 12.15
C LYS A 71 3.99 15.50 12.58
N ASP A 72 4.43 16.60 11.98
CA ASP A 72 3.98 17.96 12.30
C ASP A 72 2.89 18.47 11.34
N GLU A 73 2.56 17.69 10.30
CA GLU A 73 1.59 18.06 9.25
C GLU A 73 0.25 17.31 9.41
N ILE A 74 0.29 16.03 9.81
CA ILE A 74 -0.89 15.16 9.96
C ILE A 74 -0.62 14.03 10.97
N GLU A 75 -1.63 13.66 11.76
CA GLU A 75 -1.55 12.50 12.64
C GLU A 75 -1.80 11.20 11.86
N ILE A 76 -0.73 10.46 11.55
CA ILE A 76 -0.84 9.15 10.89
C ILE A 76 -0.78 8.05 11.96
N ILE A 77 -1.76 7.14 11.93
CA ILE A 77 -1.86 6.00 12.84
C ILE A 77 -1.79 4.71 11.99
N PRO A 78 -0.61 4.10 11.87
CA PRO A 78 -0.45 2.82 11.18
C PRO A 78 -1.04 1.67 12.00
N TYR A 79 -1.73 0.75 11.32
CA TYR A 79 -2.26 -0.45 11.95
C TYR A 79 -1.99 -1.68 11.09
N ASN A 80 -1.16 -2.57 11.62
CA ASN A 80 -0.88 -3.87 11.02
C ASN A 80 -2.06 -4.81 11.30
N THR A 81 -2.85 -5.11 10.28
CA THR A 81 -4.07 -5.92 10.42
C THR A 81 -3.81 -7.40 10.73
N ASN A 82 -2.57 -7.88 10.56
CA ASN A 82 -2.22 -9.31 10.59
C ASN A 82 -3.06 -10.20 9.66
N THR A 83 -3.75 -9.61 8.67
CA THR A 83 -4.49 -10.33 7.62
C THR A 83 -4.12 -9.75 6.24
N VAL A 84 -4.70 -10.29 5.17
CA VAL A 84 -4.50 -9.85 3.79
C VAL A 84 -5.82 -9.54 3.07
N CYS A 85 -6.85 -10.37 3.27
CA CYS A 85 -8.15 -10.20 2.65
C CYS A 85 -9.27 -10.72 3.57
N PHE A 86 -10.51 -10.39 3.24
CA PHE A 86 -11.67 -11.11 3.75
C PHE A 86 -11.74 -12.50 3.10
N SER A 87 -12.13 -13.51 3.88
CA SER A 87 -12.39 -14.88 3.43
C SER A 87 -13.79 -15.02 2.86
#